data_AF-A0A023WUS5-F1
#
_entry.id   AF-A0A023WUS5-F1
#
_cell.length_a   1.000
_cell.length_b   1.000
_cell.length_c   1.000
_cell.angle_alpha   90.00
_cell.angle_beta   90.00
_cell.angle_gamma   90.00
#
_symmetry.space_group_name_H-M   'P 1'
#
loop_
_entity.id
_entity.type
_entity.pdbx_description
1 polymer ?
#
loop_
_entity_poly.entity_id
_entity_poly.type
_entity_poly.pdbx_seq_one_letter_code
_entity_poly.pdbx_strand_id
1 'polypeptide(L)'
;MLFVRRALLPAAALLLSACAQQTPNTLTLDNHARSCQPMQLSQGQEFNLRLPSNPTTGFRWSLRSDGAPQLKLLGPEVYTVPEKAGVVGGAGVSTWRFRAASSGDTTLALEYARPWEQDVAPAQRFDCRIRVK
;
A
#
# COMPACT_ATOMS: atom_id res chain seq x y z
N MET A 1 -71.17 25.88 -2.58
CA MET A 1 -69.91 26.67 -2.67
C MET A 1 -68.75 25.76 -2.31
N LEU A 2 -67.86 25.46 -3.26
CA LEU A 2 -66.61 24.74 -3.03
C LEU A 2 -65.61 25.65 -2.31
N PHE A 3 -64.94 25.16 -1.25
CA PHE A 3 -63.70 25.74 -0.71
C PHE A 3 -62.74 24.64 -0.24
N VAL A 4 -61.73 24.39 -1.09
CA VAL A 4 -60.27 24.17 -0.86
C VAL A 4 -59.80 23.75 0.56
N ARG A 5 -58.96 22.71 0.68
CA ARG A 5 -57.51 22.79 1.07
C ARG A 5 -56.83 21.45 1.42
N ARG A 6 -55.86 21.11 0.56
CA ARG A 6 -54.47 20.69 0.84
C ARG A 6 -54.18 19.56 1.85
N ALA A 7 -53.93 18.39 1.25
CA ALA A 7 -52.76 17.51 1.40
C ALA A 7 -51.90 17.58 2.68
N LEU A 8 -51.67 16.41 3.27
CA LEU A 8 -50.45 16.06 4.01
C LEU A 8 -50.16 14.56 3.83
N LEU A 9 -49.22 14.25 2.94
CA LEU A 9 -48.59 12.93 2.82
C LEU A 9 -47.52 12.81 3.94
N PRO A 10 -47.48 11.73 4.74
CA PRO A 10 -46.37 11.52 5.65
C PRO A 10 -45.16 11.01 4.84
N ALA A 11 -44.15 11.86 4.71
CA ALA A 11 -42.84 11.49 4.17
C ALA A 11 -42.12 10.58 5.18
N ALA A 12 -42.05 9.28 4.87
CA ALA A 12 -41.24 8.33 5.63
C ALA A 12 -39.75 8.56 5.31
N ALA A 13 -39.00 9.02 6.31
CA ALA A 13 -37.56 9.21 6.20
C ALA A 13 -36.84 7.85 6.23
N LEU A 14 -36.31 7.44 5.08
CA LEU A 14 -35.43 6.29 4.95
C LEU A 14 -34.04 6.65 5.52
N LEU A 15 -33.71 6.13 6.71
CA LEU A 15 -32.35 6.19 7.26
C LEU A 15 -31.47 5.17 6.53
N LEU A 16 -30.88 5.58 5.42
CA LEU A 16 -29.81 4.84 4.76
C LEU A 16 -28.52 5.02 5.57
N SER A 17 -28.22 4.06 6.45
CA SER A 17 -26.88 3.90 7.01
C SER A 17 -25.91 3.56 5.89
N ALA A 18 -25.26 4.59 5.34
CA ALA A 18 -24.13 4.40 4.46
C ALA A 18 -22.96 3.85 5.30
N CYS A 19 -22.74 2.54 5.22
CA CYS A 19 -21.46 1.97 5.63
C CYS A 19 -20.38 2.64 4.77
N ALA A 20 -19.67 3.61 5.34
CA ALA A 20 -18.48 4.17 4.74
C ALA A 20 -17.45 3.04 4.67
N GLN A 21 -17.37 2.38 3.52
CA GLN A 21 -16.32 1.43 3.22
C GLN A 21 -15.01 2.22 3.23
N GLN A 22 -14.31 2.22 4.36
CA GLN A 22 -12.97 2.80 4.46
C GLN A 22 -12.10 2.03 3.48
N THR A 23 -11.90 2.61 2.31
CA THR A 23 -11.03 2.05 1.30
C THR A 23 -9.64 2.04 1.93
N PRO A 24 -8.98 0.87 2.09
CA PRO A 24 -7.62 0.86 2.58
C PRO A 24 -6.81 1.75 1.65
N ASN A 25 -6.23 2.83 2.18
CA ASN A 25 -5.35 3.74 1.45
C ASN A 25 -4.12 2.96 0.99
N THR A 26 -4.29 2.17 -0.06
CA THR A 26 -3.29 1.31 -0.65
C THR A 26 -2.43 2.21 -1.53
N LEU A 27 -1.53 2.93 -0.88
CA LEU A 27 -0.50 3.71 -1.54
C LEU A 27 0.39 2.73 -2.30
N THR A 28 0.10 2.54 -3.59
CA THR A 28 0.94 1.75 -4.48
C THR A 28 2.10 2.66 -4.89
N LEU A 29 3.30 2.37 -4.41
CA LEU A 29 4.51 3.07 -4.81
C LEU A 29 5.06 2.43 -6.08
N ASP A 30 4.45 2.77 -7.20
CA ASP A 30 4.90 2.34 -8.53
C ASP A 30 6.19 3.08 -8.87
N ASN A 31 7.33 2.43 -8.63
CA ASN A 31 8.63 3.04 -8.76
C ASN A 31 9.06 3.18 -10.24
N HIS A 32 8.89 4.39 -10.78
CA HIS A 32 9.78 4.92 -11.83
C HIS A 32 10.88 5.84 -11.28
N ALA A 33 10.84 6.21 -10.00
CA ALA A 33 11.77 7.14 -9.36
C ALA A 33 12.48 6.49 -8.14
N ARG A 34 13.81 6.50 -8.16
CA ARG A 34 14.73 5.96 -7.13
C ARG A 34 14.45 6.43 -5.68
N SER A 35 13.53 7.37 -5.47
CA SER A 35 13.08 7.92 -4.19
C SER A 35 11.57 8.15 -4.20
N CYS A 36 10.87 7.82 -3.11
CA CYS A 36 9.46 8.18 -2.95
C CYS A 36 9.31 9.67 -2.55
N GLN A 37 8.14 10.25 -2.80
CA GLN A 37 7.75 11.51 -2.14
C GLN A 37 7.47 11.24 -0.65
N PRO A 38 7.92 12.11 0.28
CA PRO A 38 7.69 11.92 1.71
C PRO A 38 6.23 11.62 2.03
N MET A 39 5.99 10.48 2.65
CA MET A 39 4.65 9.99 2.94
C MET A 39 4.20 10.44 4.35
N GLN A 40 2.95 10.84 4.46
CA GLN A 40 2.32 11.19 5.73
C GLN A 40 1.28 10.14 6.07
N LEU A 41 1.37 9.53 7.25
CA LEU A 41 0.43 8.53 7.75
C LEU A 41 -0.14 8.96 9.09
N SER A 42 -1.38 8.57 9.38
CA SER A 42 -1.92 8.65 10.74
C SER A 42 -1.57 7.39 11.51
N GLN A 43 -1.35 7.50 12.83
CA GLN A 43 -1.21 6.30 13.67
C GLN A 43 -2.40 5.33 13.48
N GLY A 44 -2.08 4.05 13.36
CA GLY A 44 -3.03 2.98 13.10
C GLY A 44 -3.31 2.70 11.62
N GLN A 45 -2.94 3.59 10.71
CA GLN A 45 -3.15 3.44 9.27
C GLN A 45 -2.35 2.26 8.69
N GLU A 46 -2.99 1.42 7.89
CA GLU A 46 -2.33 0.36 7.11
C GLU A 46 -2.04 0.83 5.68
N PHE A 47 -0.94 0.34 5.11
CA PHE A 47 -0.61 0.53 3.70
C PHE A 47 0.12 -0.70 3.14
N ASN A 48 0.07 -0.87 1.81
CA ASN A 48 0.80 -1.93 1.12
C ASN A 48 1.95 -1.31 0.31
N LEU A 49 3.18 -1.75 0.56
CA LEU A 49 4.28 -1.51 -0.35
C LEU A 49 4.20 -2.55 -1.48
N ARG A 50 4.18 -2.09 -2.74
CA ARG A 50 4.15 -2.94 -3.93
C ARG A 50 5.32 -2.57 -4.83
N LEU A 51 6.22 -3.52 -5.08
CA LEU A 51 7.38 -3.30 -5.94
C LEU A 51 7.40 -4.32 -7.08
N PRO A 52 7.71 -3.89 -8.33
CA PRO A 52 7.94 -4.82 -9.42
C PRO A 52 9.01 -5.86 -9.04
N SER A 53 8.78 -7.11 -9.38
CA SER A 53 9.65 -8.22 -9.01
C SER A 53 9.62 -9.30 -10.08
N ASN A 54 10.78 -9.80 -10.47
CA ASN A 54 10.90 -10.95 -11.35
C ASN A 54 11.74 -12.07 -10.71
N PRO A 55 11.13 -12.93 -9.87
CA PRO A 55 11.84 -13.95 -9.11
C PRO A 55 12.54 -15.02 -9.96
N THR A 56 12.14 -15.19 -11.24
CA THR A 56 12.76 -16.18 -12.15
C THR A 56 14.16 -15.80 -12.59
N THR A 57 14.52 -14.52 -12.46
CA THR A 57 15.86 -13.99 -12.80
C THR A 57 16.86 -14.09 -11.65
N GLY A 58 16.41 -14.61 -10.50
CA GLY A 58 17.21 -14.75 -9.28
C GLY A 58 17.23 -13.53 -8.37
N PHE A 59 16.73 -12.37 -8.82
CA PHE A 59 16.66 -11.17 -8.02
C PHE A 59 15.56 -11.23 -6.96
N ARG A 60 15.84 -10.63 -5.79
CA ARG A 60 14.94 -10.54 -4.64
C ARG A 60 15.02 -9.17 -4.00
N TRP A 61 13.90 -8.72 -3.46
CA TRP A 61 13.86 -7.55 -2.59
C TRP A 61 14.24 -7.96 -1.17
N SER A 62 15.12 -7.20 -0.53
CA SER A 62 15.47 -7.35 0.89
C SER A 62 15.20 -6.05 1.65
N LEU A 63 14.68 -6.15 2.87
CA LEU A 63 14.48 -5.01 3.76
C LEU A 63 15.84 -4.57 4.31
N ARG A 64 16.22 -3.32 4.01
CA ARG A 64 17.37 -2.62 4.60
C ARG A 64 16.98 -1.85 5.86
N SER A 65 15.78 -1.27 5.84
CA SER A 65 15.16 -0.58 6.98
C SER A 65 13.66 -0.81 6.88
N ASP A 66 13.05 -1.43 7.88
CA ASP A 66 11.60 -1.69 7.92
C ASP A 66 10.79 -0.52 8.49
N GLY A 67 11.48 0.50 8.99
CA GLY A 67 10.89 1.70 9.58
C GLY A 67 10.36 1.50 11.00
N ALA A 68 10.74 0.44 11.70
CA ALA A 68 10.43 0.26 13.11
C ALA A 68 11.07 1.36 13.99
N PRO A 69 10.44 1.75 15.12
CA PRO A 69 9.16 1.27 15.64
C PRO A 69 7.91 2.00 15.08
N GLN A 70 8.09 2.99 14.19
CA GLN A 70 6.98 3.75 13.62
C GLN A 70 6.12 2.90 12.70
N LEU A 71 6.72 1.94 12.00
CA LEU A 71 6.02 0.97 11.17
C LEU A 71 6.12 -0.44 11.76
N LYS A 72 5.05 -1.20 11.56
CA LYS A 72 4.98 -2.63 11.88
C LYS A 72 4.64 -3.41 10.63
N LEU A 73 5.50 -4.35 10.25
CA LEU A 73 5.21 -5.33 9.21
C LEU A 73 4.12 -6.30 9.72
N LEU A 74 3.08 -6.51 8.92
CA LEU A 74 1.91 -7.31 9.29
C LEU A 74 1.97 -8.76 8.80
N GLY A 75 2.97 -9.11 7.99
CA GLY A 75 3.13 -10.45 7.46
C GLY A 75 4.31 -10.56 6.48
N PRO A 76 4.57 -11.76 5.95
CA PRO A 76 5.61 -11.97 4.97
C PRO A 76 5.30 -11.27 3.64
N GLU A 77 6.31 -11.18 2.78
CA GLU A 77 6.15 -10.81 1.37
C GLU A 77 5.15 -11.74 0.67
N VAL A 78 4.28 -11.15 -0.15
CA VAL A 78 3.40 -11.88 -1.07
C VAL A 78 3.73 -11.50 -2.50
N TYR A 79 4.17 -12.48 -3.29
CA TYR A 79 4.40 -12.33 -4.72
C TYR A 79 3.15 -12.70 -5.53
N THR A 80 2.74 -11.84 -6.46
CA THR A 80 1.64 -12.11 -7.38
C THR A 80 2.03 -11.80 -8.82
N VAL A 81 1.50 -12.59 -9.77
CA VAL A 81 1.59 -12.31 -11.21
C VAL A 81 0.23 -11.77 -11.65
N PRO A 82 0.15 -10.61 -12.34
CA PRO A 82 -1.13 -10.10 -12.83
C PRO A 82 -1.82 -11.15 -13.73
N GLU A 83 -3.12 -11.42 -13.52
CA GLU A 83 -3.86 -12.46 -14.25
C GLU A 83 -3.81 -12.26 -15.78
N LYS A 84 -3.78 -11.00 -16.24
CA LYS A 84 -3.67 -10.65 -17.67
C LYS A 84 -2.30 -10.94 -18.28
N ALA A 85 -1.27 -11.24 -17.47
CA ALA A 85 0.07 -11.45 -17.98
C ALA A 85 0.18 -12.77 -18.76
N GLY A 86 -0.68 -13.77 -18.50
CA GLY A 86 -0.78 -15.02 -19.27
C GLY A 86 0.51 -15.85 -19.41
N VAL A 87 1.60 -15.42 -18.78
CA VAL A 87 2.96 -15.94 -18.98
C VAL A 87 3.49 -16.45 -17.65
N VAL A 88 3.70 -17.77 -17.59
CA VAL A 88 4.40 -18.42 -16.48
C VAL A 88 5.83 -17.90 -16.43
N GLY A 89 6.26 -17.43 -15.27
CA GLY A 89 7.63 -16.93 -15.04
C GLY A 89 7.87 -15.47 -15.46
N GLY A 90 6.82 -14.74 -15.86
CA GLY A 90 6.88 -13.31 -16.14
C GLY A 90 7.06 -12.44 -14.89
N ALA A 91 7.40 -11.17 -15.12
CA ALA A 91 7.48 -10.17 -14.07
C ALA A 91 6.14 -10.03 -13.33
N GLY A 92 6.20 -10.01 -12.02
CA GLY A 92 5.08 -9.80 -11.12
C GLY A 92 5.33 -8.67 -10.13
N VAL A 93 4.66 -8.74 -8.99
CA VAL A 93 4.70 -7.71 -7.95
C VAL A 93 4.89 -8.37 -6.59
N SER A 94 5.92 -7.94 -5.87
CA SER A 94 6.13 -8.25 -4.46
C SER A 94 5.38 -7.25 -3.60
N THR A 95 4.60 -7.74 -2.63
CA THR A 95 3.74 -6.93 -1.77
C THR A 95 4.05 -7.17 -0.29
N TRP A 96 4.23 -6.09 0.48
CA TRP A 96 4.36 -6.12 1.94
C TRP A 96 3.26 -5.27 2.58
N ARG A 97 2.68 -5.75 3.67
CA ARG A 97 1.65 -5.04 4.43
C ARG A 97 2.26 -4.41 5.67
N PHE A 98 2.06 -3.11 5.85
CA PHE A 98 2.54 -2.36 7.02
C PHE A 98 1.40 -1.67 7.75
N ARG A 99 1.61 -1.41 9.04
CA ARG A 99 0.78 -0.54 9.87
C ARG A 99 1.64 0.53 10.52
N ALA A 100 1.20 1.78 10.47
CA ALA A 100 1.77 2.87 11.26
C ALA A 100 1.47 2.63 12.75
N ALA A 101 2.47 2.22 13.52
CA ALA A 101 2.32 1.77 14.91
C ALA A 101 2.58 2.87 15.94
N SER A 102 3.52 3.78 15.68
CA SER A 102 3.87 4.89 16.57
C SER A 102 4.19 6.15 15.79
N SER A 103 3.95 7.32 16.40
CA SER A 103 4.24 8.62 15.78
C SER A 103 5.75 8.86 15.67
N GLY A 104 6.13 9.69 14.70
CA GLY A 104 7.53 10.07 14.44
C GLY A 104 7.92 9.94 12.97
N ASP A 105 9.15 10.34 12.69
CA ASP A 105 9.78 10.21 11.38
C ASP A 105 10.53 8.88 11.28
N THR A 106 10.43 8.23 10.13
CA THR A 106 11.10 6.95 9.86
C THR A 106 11.45 6.81 8.38
N THR A 107 12.20 5.77 8.04
CA THR A 107 12.55 5.42 6.66
C THR A 107 12.28 3.95 6.39
N LEU A 108 11.52 3.68 5.33
CA LEU A 108 11.35 2.34 4.75
C LEU A 108 12.30 2.21 3.55
N ALA A 109 13.21 1.26 3.61
CA ALA A 109 14.23 1.05 2.59
C ALA A 109 14.37 -0.42 2.21
N LEU A 110 14.40 -0.69 0.90
CA LEU A 110 14.59 -2.01 0.32
C LEU A 110 15.61 -1.97 -0.81
N GLU A 111 16.25 -3.09 -1.08
CA GLU A 111 17.15 -3.26 -2.23
C GLU A 111 16.82 -4.52 -3.03
N TYR A 112 17.03 -4.44 -4.34
CA TYR A 112 16.75 -5.52 -5.27
C TYR A 112 18.06 -6.07 -5.82
N ALA A 113 18.44 -7.27 -5.37
CA ALA A 113 19.71 -7.90 -5.71
C ALA A 113 19.58 -9.42 -5.80
N ARG A 114 20.58 -10.08 -6.38
CA ARG A 114 20.74 -11.54 -6.29
C ARG A 114 21.48 -11.85 -5.00
N PRO A 115 20.90 -12.62 -4.06
CA PRO A 115 21.51 -12.86 -2.75
C PRO A 115 22.89 -13.53 -2.79
N TRP A 116 23.24 -14.20 -3.89
CA TRP A 116 24.51 -14.92 -4.06
C TRP A 116 25.61 -14.09 -4.74
N GLU A 117 25.29 -12.94 -5.34
CA GLU A 117 26.29 -12.08 -5.98
C GLU A 117 26.92 -11.19 -4.90
N GLN A 118 28.19 -11.46 -4.56
CA GLN A 118 28.96 -10.64 -3.62
C GLN A 118 29.56 -9.43 -4.34
N ASP A 119 29.70 -8.31 -3.63
CA ASP A 119 30.34 -7.06 -4.12
C ASP A 119 29.72 -6.45 -5.38
N VAL A 120 28.52 -6.87 -5.76
CA VAL A 120 27.75 -6.28 -6.85
C VAL A 120 26.72 -5.31 -6.27
N ALA A 121 26.67 -4.09 -6.82
CA ALA A 121 25.66 -3.12 -6.42
C ALA A 121 24.24 -3.64 -6.73
N PRO A 122 23.25 -3.37 -5.86
CA PRO A 122 21.88 -3.82 -6.11
C PRO A 122 21.35 -3.17 -7.39
N ALA A 123 20.59 -3.94 -8.17
CA ALA A 123 20.02 -3.48 -9.43
C ALA A 123 19.00 -2.36 -9.22
N GLN A 124 18.28 -2.39 -8.09
CA GLN A 124 17.36 -1.32 -7.71
C GLN A 124 17.40 -1.06 -6.21
N ARG A 125 16.98 0.16 -5.84
CA ARG A 125 16.72 0.56 -4.47
C ARG A 125 15.37 1.24 -4.40
N PHE A 126 14.74 1.07 -3.24
CA PHE A 126 13.56 1.80 -2.83
C PHE A 126 13.90 2.45 -1.50
N ASP A 127 13.80 3.77 -1.42
CA ASP A 127 14.05 4.53 -0.20
C ASP A 127 12.93 5.55 -0.01
N CYS A 128 12.24 5.47 1.13
CA CYS A 128 11.07 6.28 1.41
C CYS A 128 11.04 6.84 2.83
N ARG A 129 11.02 8.18 2.94
CA ARG A 129 10.80 8.86 4.22
C ARG A 129 9.31 8.89 4.53
N ILE A 130 8.97 8.48 5.74
CA ILE A 130 7.60 8.35 6.20
C ILE A 130 7.49 9.08 7.53
N ARG A 131 6.46 9.93 7.66
CA ARG A 131 6.11 10.60 8.90
C ARG A 131 4.77 10.06 9.39
N VAL A 132 4.75 9.53 10.60
CA VAL A 132 3.54 9.13 11.29
C VAL A 132 3.13 10.23 12.26
N LYS A 133 1.91 10.74 12.10
CA LYS A 133 1.30 11.74 12.98
C LYS A 133 0.44 11.09 14.04
#